data_AF-A0A136A6J2-F1
#
_entry.id   AF-A0A136A6J2-F1
#
_cell.length_a   1.000
_cell.length_b   1.000
_cell.length_c   1.000
_cell.angle_alpha   90.00
_cell.angle_beta   90.00
_cell.angle_gamma   90.00
#
_symmetry.space_group_name_H-M   'P 1'
#
loop_
_entity.id
_entity.type
_entity.pdbx_description
1 polymer ?
#
loop_
_entity_poly.entity_id
_entity_poly.type
_entity_poly.pdbx_seq_one_letter_code
_entity_poly.pdbx_strand_id
1 'polypeptide(L)'
;MEIVLIIFVLTIKGSYAENVEAPADGYNADTVQFFIESNQAWRIKTFAIDQDVHVYSLGIPNETIEEKVIASTERSYRDVLAKKYIIRSKAGIDGIKVELKKLNLSQDLEISNNGFAFWVPANTQYRTKTKPK
;
A
#
# COMPACT_ATOMS: atom_id res chain seq x y z
N MET A 1 -17.77 8.14 -7.17
CA MET A 1 -16.42 8.38 -6.62
C MET A 1 -15.57 7.19 -7.03
N GLU A 2 -14.49 7.41 -7.77
CA GLU A 2 -13.58 6.33 -8.16
C GLU A 2 -12.41 6.28 -7.17
N ILE A 3 -12.14 5.09 -6.66
CA ILE A 3 -10.98 4.78 -5.83
C ILE A 3 -10.01 3.99 -6.69
N VAL A 4 -8.74 4.36 -6.59
CA VAL A 4 -7.63 3.58 -7.15
C VAL A 4 -6.70 3.19 -6.01
N LEU A 5 -6.55 1.88 -5.82
CA LEU A 5 -5.62 1.28 -4.88
C LEU A 5 -4.50 0.59 -5.67
N ILE A 6 -3.29 1.10 -5.54
CA ILE A 6 -2.09 0.50 -6.13
C ILE A 6 -1.31 -0.17 -5.01
N ILE A 7 -0.93 -1.43 -5.20
CA ILE A 7 -0.19 -2.22 -4.20
C ILE A 7 1.08 -2.76 -4.86
N PHE A 8 2.22 -2.33 -4.36
CA PHE A 8 3.52 -2.92 -4.66
C PHE A 8 3.91 -3.82 -3.50
N VAL A 9 4.08 -5.12 -3.76
CA VAL A 9 4.56 -6.10 -2.79
C VAL A 9 6.04 -6.30 -3.04
N LEU A 10 6.86 -6.17 -1.99
CA LEU A 10 8.31 -6.31 -2.09
C LEU A 10 8.76 -7.75 -1.83
N THR A 11 9.97 -8.12 -2.26
CA THR A 11 10.62 -9.40 -1.93
C THR A 11 11.29 -9.39 -0.57
N ILE A 12 11.12 -8.32 0.20
CA ILE A 12 11.73 -8.07 1.50
C ILE A 12 10.65 -7.81 2.56
N LYS A 13 11.00 -8.04 3.81
CA LYS A 13 10.28 -7.61 5.00
C LYS A 13 11.24 -6.89 5.93
N GLY A 14 10.80 -5.77 6.50
CA GLY A 14 11.63 -4.93 7.35
C GLY A 14 10.95 -4.56 8.65
N SER A 15 11.76 -4.02 9.57
CA SER A 15 11.32 -3.23 10.71
C SER A 15 12.07 -1.91 10.68
N TYR A 16 11.33 -0.80 10.74
CA TYR A 16 11.95 0.52 10.81
C TYR A 16 12.51 0.79 12.21
N ALA A 17 11.84 0.32 13.26
CA ALA A 17 12.28 0.51 14.65
C ALA A 17 13.63 -0.16 14.93
N GLU A 18 13.79 -1.39 14.47
CA GLU A 18 14.99 -2.21 14.72
C GLU A 18 16.06 -2.04 13.62
N ASN A 19 15.74 -1.30 12.53
CA ASN A 19 16.61 -1.11 11.37
C ASN A 19 17.12 -2.44 10.78
N VAL A 20 16.20 -3.39 10.58
CA VAL A 20 16.48 -4.71 10.02
C VAL A 20 15.66 -4.98 8.76
N GLU A 21 16.23 -5.77 7.87
CA GLU A 21 15.60 -6.25 6.63
C GLU A 21 15.93 -7.72 6.41
N ALA A 22 14.97 -8.49 5.91
CA ALA A 22 15.13 -9.90 5.58
C ALA A 22 14.31 -10.25 4.33
N PRO A 23 14.60 -11.37 3.65
CA PRO A 23 13.73 -11.87 2.59
C PRO A 23 12.29 -12.11 3.08
N ALA A 24 11.32 -11.72 2.26
CA ALA A 24 9.91 -11.96 2.53
C ALA A 24 9.53 -13.42 2.24
N ASP A 25 8.46 -13.88 2.91
CA ASP A 25 7.81 -15.17 2.62
C ASP A 25 6.34 -14.91 2.27
N GLY A 26 5.99 -15.10 0.99
CA GLY A 26 4.66 -14.82 0.47
C GLY A 26 4.22 -13.36 0.70
N TYR A 27 3.11 -13.17 1.41
CA TYR A 27 2.56 -11.86 1.75
C TYR A 27 3.02 -11.32 3.12
N ASN A 28 3.92 -12.03 3.81
CA ASN A 28 4.68 -11.48 4.92
C ASN A 28 5.84 -10.64 4.35
N ALA A 29 5.48 -9.51 3.74
CA ALA A 29 6.34 -8.65 2.96
C ALA A 29 6.03 -7.18 3.22
N ASP A 30 7.04 -6.33 3.07
CA ASP A 30 6.84 -4.90 3.01
C ASP A 30 6.00 -4.54 1.77
N THR A 31 5.20 -3.49 1.91
CA THR A 31 4.44 -2.96 0.77
C THR A 31 4.65 -1.47 0.62
N VAL A 32 4.57 -1.01 -0.62
CA VAL A 32 4.36 0.40 -0.94
C VAL A 32 3.03 0.49 -1.65
N GLN A 33 2.11 1.27 -1.11
CA GLN A 33 0.75 1.37 -1.60
C GLN A 33 0.39 2.82 -1.87
N PHE A 34 -0.54 3.01 -2.80
CA PHE A 34 -1.11 4.29 -3.11
C PHE A 34 -2.62 4.20 -3.09
N PHE A 35 -3.24 5.06 -2.28
CA PHE A 35 -4.68 5.25 -2.26
C PHE A 35 -4.98 6.59 -2.92
N ILE A 36 -5.74 6.58 -4.02
CA ILE A 36 -6.00 7.75 -4.85
C ILE A 36 -7.52 7.87 -5.04
N GLU A 37 -8.03 9.06 -4.72
CA GLU A 37 -9.40 9.51 -4.93
C GLU A 37 -9.39 10.92 -5.51
N SER A 38 -10.52 11.41 -6.01
CA SER A 38 -10.61 12.70 -6.72
C SER A 38 -10.06 13.92 -5.97
N ASN A 39 -10.04 13.91 -4.64
CA ASN A 39 -9.61 15.04 -3.80
C ASN A 39 -8.40 14.73 -2.91
N GLN A 40 -7.87 13.52 -2.95
CA GLN A 40 -6.76 13.11 -2.08
C GLN A 40 -5.98 11.95 -2.66
N ALA A 41 -4.68 11.97 -2.44
CA ALA A 41 -3.80 10.86 -2.72
C ALA A 41 -2.88 10.64 -1.52
N TRP A 42 -2.61 9.38 -1.22
CA TRP A 42 -1.80 8.96 -0.09
C TRP A 42 -0.82 7.90 -0.53
N ARG A 43 0.42 8.00 -0.04
CA ARG A 43 1.41 6.93 -0.10
C ARG A 43 1.48 6.25 1.26
N ILE A 44 1.40 4.94 1.27
CA ILE A 44 1.42 4.11 2.48
C ILE A 44 2.54 3.09 2.33
N LYS A 45 3.53 3.09 3.22
CA LYS A 45 4.55 2.05 3.29
C LYS A 45 4.32 1.21 4.54
N THR A 46 4.24 -0.11 4.38
CA THR A 46 4.12 -1.05 5.50
C THR A 46 5.42 -1.81 5.71
N PHE A 47 5.76 -2.06 6.97
CA PHE A 47 6.94 -2.81 7.40
C PHE A 47 6.48 -4.10 8.09
N ALA A 48 6.76 -5.25 7.49
CA ALA A 48 6.08 -6.49 7.90
C ALA A 48 6.61 -7.11 9.20
N ILE A 49 7.87 -6.88 9.59
CA ILE A 49 8.45 -7.47 10.81
C ILE A 49 7.81 -6.87 12.05
N ASP A 50 7.70 -5.55 12.10
CA ASP A 50 7.14 -4.83 13.24
C ASP A 50 5.71 -4.37 12.99
N GLN A 51 5.09 -4.71 11.86
CA GLN A 51 3.74 -4.25 11.49
C GLN A 51 3.58 -2.73 11.61
N ASP A 52 4.64 -1.98 11.30
CA ASP A 52 4.63 -0.52 11.27
C ASP A 52 4.09 -0.01 9.94
N VAL A 53 3.50 1.18 9.94
CA VAL A 53 3.00 1.86 8.75
C VAL A 53 3.40 3.33 8.75
N HIS A 54 4.03 3.73 7.65
CA HIS A 54 4.38 5.11 7.35
C HIS A 54 3.45 5.65 6.27
N VAL A 55 2.83 6.78 6.57
CA VAL A 55 1.83 7.39 5.69
C VAL A 55 2.29 8.78 5.30
N TYR A 56 2.16 9.11 4.02
CA TYR A 56 2.49 10.42 3.48
C TYR A 56 1.36 10.91 2.56
N SER A 57 0.85 12.12 2.83
CA SER A 57 -0.13 12.75 1.95
C SER A 57 0.56 13.29 0.70
N LEU A 58 -0.02 12.99 -0.46
CA LEU A 58 0.41 13.51 -1.76
C LEU A 58 -0.47 14.70 -2.20
N GLY A 59 -1.44 15.11 -1.38
CA GLY A 59 -2.38 16.19 -1.69
C GLY A 59 -3.44 15.81 -2.71
N ILE A 60 -3.95 16.80 -3.44
CA ILE A 60 -4.96 16.60 -4.49
C ILE A 60 -4.28 16.03 -5.73
N PRO A 61 -4.72 14.87 -6.24
CA PRO A 61 -4.11 14.27 -7.42
C PRO A 61 -4.41 15.07 -8.69
N ASN A 62 -3.45 15.04 -9.63
CA ASN A 62 -3.66 15.44 -11.01
C ASN A 62 -3.82 14.20 -11.91
N GLU A 63 -4.17 14.41 -13.18
CA GLU A 63 -4.42 13.34 -14.16
C GLU A 63 -3.25 12.35 -14.34
N THR A 64 -2.02 12.79 -14.02
CA THR A 64 -0.79 11.99 -14.20
C THR A 64 -0.31 11.31 -12.92
N ILE A 65 -1.05 11.42 -11.80
CA ILE A 65 -0.55 10.96 -10.50
C ILE A 65 -0.24 9.45 -10.52
N GLU A 66 -1.09 8.64 -11.15
CA GLU A 66 -0.95 7.19 -11.20
C GLU A 66 0.36 6.81 -11.91
N GLU A 67 0.58 7.36 -13.10
CA GLU A 67 1.78 7.12 -13.89
C GLU A 67 3.04 7.53 -13.13
N LYS A 68 3.00 8.69 -12.46
CA LYS A 68 4.11 9.21 -11.67
C LYS A 68 4.46 8.32 -10.49
N VAL A 69 3.47 7.90 -9.69
CA VAL A 69 3.73 7.04 -8.53
C VAL A 69 4.18 5.65 -8.94
N ILE A 70 3.66 5.12 -10.06
CA ILE A 70 4.09 3.83 -10.60
C ILE A 70 5.55 3.93 -11.07
N ALA A 71 5.87 4.86 -11.96
CA ALA A 71 7.22 4.98 -12.51
C ALA A 71 8.27 5.29 -11.44
N SER A 72 7.92 6.11 -10.45
CA SER A 72 8.79 6.41 -9.32
C SER A 72 9.04 5.16 -8.46
N THR A 73 7.99 4.42 -8.12
CA THR A 73 8.10 3.23 -7.25
C THR A 73 8.84 2.10 -7.94
N GLU A 74 8.54 1.82 -9.21
CA GLU A 74 9.25 0.80 -9.98
C GLU A 74 10.74 1.11 -10.14
N ARG A 75 11.10 2.40 -10.26
CA ARG A 75 12.50 2.83 -10.27
C ARG A 75 13.16 2.63 -8.92
N SER A 76 12.51 3.04 -7.83
CA SER A 76 13.09 2.98 -6.47
C SER A 76 13.20 1.57 -5.91
N TYR A 77 12.29 0.66 -6.28
CA TYR A 77 12.20 -0.69 -5.73
C TYR A 77 12.51 -1.78 -6.77
N ARG A 78 13.14 -1.42 -7.88
CA ARG A 78 13.37 -2.30 -9.04
C ARG A 78 13.90 -3.68 -8.67
N ASP A 79 14.87 -3.72 -7.75
CA ASP A 79 15.59 -4.94 -7.38
C ASP A 79 14.84 -5.81 -6.36
N VAL A 80 13.82 -5.24 -5.71
CA VAL A 80 13.06 -5.89 -4.63
C VAL A 80 11.56 -5.89 -4.90
N LEU A 81 11.11 -5.63 -6.13
CA LEU A 81 9.70 -5.62 -6.49
C LEU A 81 9.23 -7.02 -6.87
N ALA A 82 8.33 -7.61 -6.07
CA ALA A 82 7.79 -8.94 -6.34
C ALA A 82 6.54 -8.87 -7.22
N LYS A 83 5.57 -8.03 -6.86
CA LYS A 83 4.27 -7.93 -7.54
C LYS A 83 3.75 -6.49 -7.51
N LYS A 84 2.96 -6.14 -8.52
CA LYS A 84 2.22 -4.88 -8.61
C LYS A 84 0.77 -5.18 -8.93
N TYR A 85 -0.15 -4.59 -8.16
CA TYR A 85 -1.58 -4.61 -8.42
C TYR A 85 -2.09 -3.19 -8.59
N ILE A 86 -2.98 -2.99 -9.56
CA ILE A 86 -3.69 -1.72 -9.76
C ILE A 86 -5.17 -2.05 -9.74
N ILE A 87 -5.85 -1.60 -8.68
CA ILE A 87 -7.24 -1.97 -8.37
C ILE A 87 -8.08 -0.71 -8.46
N ARG A 88 -9.19 -0.77 -9.19
CA ARG A 88 -10.06 0.39 -9.41
C ARG A 88 -11.50 0.03 -9.05
N SER A 89 -12.20 0.98 -8.43
CA SER A 89 -13.61 0.79 -8.07
C SER A 89 -14.36 2.11 -8.08
N LYS A 90 -15.47 2.16 -8.83
CA LYS A 90 -16.47 3.24 -8.75
C LYS A 90 -17.49 3.01 -7.63
N ALA A 91 -17.50 1.83 -7.03
CA ALA A 91 -18.35 1.45 -5.91
C ALA A 91 -17.68 1.71 -4.54
N GLY A 92 -16.61 2.50 -4.52
CA GLY A 92 -15.86 2.79 -3.30
C GLY A 92 -15.14 1.56 -2.72
N ILE A 93 -14.97 1.57 -1.40
CA ILE A 93 -14.22 0.56 -0.63
C ILE A 93 -14.77 -0.86 -0.82
N ASP A 94 -16.09 -1.04 -0.85
CA ASP A 94 -16.68 -2.37 -1.03
C ASP A 94 -16.35 -2.96 -2.40
N GLY A 95 -16.30 -2.13 -3.45
CA GLY A 95 -15.82 -2.59 -4.74
C GLY A 95 -14.33 -2.91 -4.76
N ILE A 96 -13.49 -2.19 -4.00
CA ILE A 96 -12.07 -2.56 -3.83
C ILE A 96 -11.95 -3.94 -3.19
N LYS A 97 -12.75 -4.25 -2.16
CA LYS A 97 -12.78 -5.59 -1.53
C LYS A 97 -13.16 -6.69 -2.52
N VAL A 98 -14.15 -6.45 -3.38
CA VAL A 98 -14.55 -7.40 -4.42
C VAL A 98 -13.40 -7.65 -5.40
N GLU A 99 -12.71 -6.61 -5.85
CA GLU A 99 -11.57 -6.76 -6.77
C GLU A 99 -10.37 -7.46 -6.10
N LEU A 100 -10.09 -7.17 -4.83
CA LEU A 100 -9.07 -7.89 -4.05
C LEU A 100 -9.35 -9.40 -4.02
N LYS A 101 -10.61 -9.78 -3.78
CA LYS A 101 -11.03 -11.20 -3.79
C LYS A 101 -10.76 -11.85 -5.14
N LYS A 102 -11.07 -11.17 -6.25
CA LYS A 102 -10.83 -11.69 -7.61
C LYS A 102 -9.35 -11.93 -7.90
N LEU A 103 -8.48 -11.14 -7.26
CA LEU A 103 -7.02 -11.27 -7.35
C LEU A 103 -6.44 -12.31 -6.35
N ASN A 104 -7.29 -13.06 -5.62
CA ASN A 104 -6.89 -13.96 -4.55
C ASN A 104 -6.07 -13.26 -3.44
N LEU A 105 -6.35 -11.99 -3.18
CA LEU A 105 -5.83 -11.23 -2.05
C LEU A 105 -6.84 -11.27 -0.89
N SER A 106 -6.36 -11.04 0.34
CA SER A 106 -7.26 -10.75 1.46
C SER A 106 -8.10 -9.52 1.14
N GLN A 107 -9.34 -9.53 1.60
CA GLN A 107 -10.26 -8.40 1.46
C GLN A 107 -10.09 -7.37 2.59
N ASP A 108 -9.05 -7.57 3.41
CA ASP A 108 -8.78 -6.78 4.60
C ASP A 108 -8.16 -5.45 4.19
N LEU A 109 -8.84 -4.38 4.60
CA LEU A 109 -8.42 -3.00 4.41
C LEU A 109 -8.40 -2.32 5.77
N GLU A 110 -7.27 -1.73 6.11
CA GLU A 110 -7.18 -0.79 7.23
C GLU A 110 -7.69 0.56 6.73
N ILE A 111 -8.73 1.10 7.37
CA ILE A 111 -9.35 2.37 7.02
C ILE A 111 -8.93 3.42 8.05
N SER A 112 -8.25 4.46 7.60
CA SER A 112 -7.81 5.57 8.44
C SER A 112 -8.92 6.59 8.63
N ASN A 113 -8.95 7.22 9.81
CA ASN A 113 -9.79 8.40 10.08
C ASN A 113 -9.45 9.60 9.17
N ASN A 114 -8.27 9.59 8.53
CA ASN A 114 -7.86 10.61 7.57
C ASN A 114 -8.40 10.36 6.15
N GLY A 115 -9.29 9.38 5.98
CA GLY A 115 -10.04 9.18 4.73
C GLY A 115 -9.35 8.31 3.68
N PHE A 116 -8.23 7.64 4.00
CA PHE A 116 -7.59 6.68 3.12
C PHE A 116 -7.72 5.25 3.63
N ALA A 117 -7.59 4.29 2.73
CA ALA A 117 -7.50 2.87 3.07
C ALA A 117 -6.27 2.23 2.43
N PHE A 118 -5.76 1.18 3.05
CA PHE A 118 -4.66 0.38 2.49
C PHE A 118 -4.88 -1.10 2.79
N TRP A 119 -4.36 -1.94 1.89
CA TRP A 119 -4.47 -3.38 1.99
C TRP A 119 -3.54 -3.94 3.06
N VAL A 120 -4.03 -4.92 3.80
CA VAL A 120 -3.21 -5.70 4.74
C VAL A 120 -3.38 -7.19 4.46
N PRO A 121 -2.30 -8.00 4.57
CA PRO A 121 -2.41 -9.45 4.52
C PRO A 121 -3.40 -9.99 5.56
N ALA A 122 -4.01 -11.14 5.27
CA ALA A 122 -4.92 -11.80 6.21
C ALA A 122 -4.26 -12.03 7.57
N ASN A 123 -5.01 -11.81 8.66
CA ASN A 123 -4.56 -11.96 10.04
C ASN A 123 -3.39 -11.05 10.44
N THR A 124 -3.23 -9.90 9.79
CA THR A 124 -2.26 -8.87 10.19
C THR A 124 -2.97 -7.58 10.57
N GLN A 125 -2.32 -6.78 11.40
CA GLN A 125 -2.84 -5.48 11.81
C GLN A 125 -1.69 -4.47 11.84
N TYR A 126 -1.81 -3.39 11.08
CA TYR A 126 -0.75 -2.40 10.95
C TYR A 126 -1.12 -1.12 11.70
N ARG A 127 -0.15 -0.54 12.39
CA ARG A 127 -0.33 0.74 13.09
C ARG A 127 0.96 1.53 13.07
N THR A 128 0.87 2.85 13.07
CA THR A 128 2.06 3.70 13.12
C THR A 128 2.75 3.51 14.48
N LYS A 129 3.98 3.03 14.44
CA LYS A 129 4.87 2.81 15.58
C LYS A 129 6.06 3.75 15.55
N THR A 130 6.55 4.07 14.36
CA THR A 130 7.67 4.98 14.18
C THR A 130 7.33 6.11 13.21
N LYS A 131 8.21 7.11 13.13
CA LYS A 131 8.15 8.17 12.13
C LYS A 131 9.48 8.19 11.38
N PRO A 132 9.48 8.40 10.05
CA PRO A 132 10.69 8.68 9.31
C PRO A 132 11.46 9.83 9.98
N LYS A 133 12.77 9.66 10.16
CA LYS A 133 13.67 10.75 10.58
C LYS A 133 13.92 11.73 9.44
#